data_AF-A0A7U7ELX4-F1
#
_entry.id   AF-A0A7U7ELX4-F1
#
_cell.length_a   1.000
_cell.length_b   1.000
_cell.length_c   1.000
_cell.angle_alpha   90.00
_cell.angle_beta   90.00
_cell.angle_gamma   90.00
#
_symmetry.space_group_name_H-M   'P 1'
#
loop_
_entity.id
_entity.type
_entity.pdbx_description
1 polymer ?
#
loop_
_entity_poly.entity_id
_entity_poly.type
_entity_poly.pdbx_seq_one_letter_code
_entity_poly.pdbx_strand_id
1 'polypeptide(L)' 'MKVGAADWCVLRLDDNGNQFLVRAGLDRAQAEALARDFAARGHKQSYWAQPTTPGAADPPPSRSDVP' A
#
# COMPACT_ATOMS: atom_id res chain seq x y z
N MET A 1 15.61 -2.20 -18.98
CA MET A 1 14.34 -2.63 -18.36
C MET A 1 13.72 -1.42 -17.69
N LYS A 2 12.49 -1.07 -18.08
CA LYS A 2 11.82 0.14 -17.60
C LYS A 2 11.56 -0.05 -16.11
N VAL A 3 12.35 0.61 -15.26
CA VAL A 3 11.93 0.90 -13.90
C VAL A 3 10.88 2.00 -14.05
N GLY A 4 9.70 1.63 -14.56
CA GLY A 4 8.52 2.43 -14.28
C GLY A 4 8.39 2.37 -12.78
N ALA A 5 8.47 3.52 -12.12
CA ALA A 5 8.40 3.60 -10.68
C ALA A 5 7.21 2.75 -10.22
N ALA A 6 7.52 1.65 -9.54
CA ALA A 6 6.53 0.68 -9.12
C ALA A 6 5.83 1.29 -7.90
N ASP A 7 4.99 2.28 -8.17
CA ASP A 7 4.34 3.15 -7.20
C ASP A 7 3.04 2.52 -6.73
N TRP A 8 2.91 1.20 -6.70
CA TRP A 8 1.72 0.54 -6.18
C TRP A 8 2.08 -0.47 -5.10
N CYS A 9 1.16 -0.57 -4.15
CA CYS A 9 1.20 -1.54 -3.08
C CYS A 9 -0.15 -2.21 -2.89
N VAL A 10 -0.13 -3.35 -2.21
CA VAL A 10 -1.33 -4.05 -1.75
C VAL A 10 -1.38 -3.94 -0.24
N LEU A 11 -2.51 -3.50 0.26
CA LEU A 11 -2.83 -3.41 1.68
C LEU A 11 -3.86 -4.47 2.04
N ARG A 12 -3.83 -4.87 3.31
CA ARG A 12 -4.82 -5.75 3.94
C ARG A 12 -5.43 -5.06 5.15
N LEU A 13 -6.75 -5.14 5.31
CA LEU A 13 -7.47 -4.85 6.55
C LEU A 13 -7.95 -6.17 7.14
N ASP A 14 -7.61 -6.44 8.39
CA ASP A 14 -8.19 -7.55 9.15
C ASP A 14 -9.45 -7.12 9.93
N ASP A 15 -10.18 -8.08 10.50
CA ASP A 15 -11.44 -7.81 11.22
C ASP A 15 -11.28 -6.91 12.45
N ASN A 16 -10.07 -6.80 13.03
CA ASN A 16 -9.77 -5.88 14.13
C ASN A 16 -9.48 -4.45 13.64
N GLY A 17 -9.51 -4.23 12.33
CA GLY A 17 -9.28 -2.92 11.73
C GLY A 17 -7.81 -2.55 11.53
N ASN A 18 -6.86 -3.48 11.68
CA ASN A 18 -5.45 -3.16 11.43
C ASN A 18 -5.13 -3.26 9.94
N GLN A 19 -4.38 -2.27 9.47
CA GLN A 19 -3.92 -2.18 8.09
C GLN A 19 -2.47 -2.67 7.98
N PHE A 20 -2.22 -3.58 7.06
CA PHE A 20 -0.89 -4.13 6.81
C PHE A 20 -0.51 -4.02 5.34
N LEU A 21 0.73 -3.57 5.09
CA LEU A 21 1.36 -3.62 3.79
C LEU A 21 1.70 -5.08 3.45
N VAL A 22 1.01 -5.63 2.45
CA VAL A 22 1.24 -7.01 1.98
C VAL A 22 2.43 -7.04 1.03
N ARG A 23 2.48 -6.08 0.10
CA ARG A 23 3.57 -5.95 -0.88
C ARG A 23 3.59 -4.53 -1.43
N ALA A 24 4.78 -3.97 -1.63
CA ALA A 24 5.01 -2.71 -2.32
C ALA A 24 5.91 -2.93 -3.54
N GLY A 25 6.13 -1.88 -4.33
CA GLY A 25 6.98 -1.97 -5.50
C GLY A 25 6.34 -2.78 -6.63
N LEU A 26 5.01 -2.68 -6.76
CA LEU A 26 4.26 -3.34 -7.82
C LEU A 26 3.85 -2.32 -8.89
N ASP A 27 3.65 -2.80 -10.11
CA ASP A 27 2.84 -2.10 -11.08
C ASP A 27 1.36 -2.20 -10.71
N ARG A 28 0.55 -1.23 -11.15
CA ARG A 28 -0.90 -1.22 -10.92
C ARG A 28 -1.57 -2.56 -11.21
N ALA A 29 -1.32 -3.13 -12.39
CA ALA A 29 -1.93 -4.38 -12.81
C ALA A 29 -1.53 -5.56 -11.92
N GLN A 30 -0.27 -5.59 -11.45
CA GLN A 30 0.21 -6.61 -10.54
C GLN A 30 -0.43 -6.45 -9.15
N ALA A 31 -0.54 -5.22 -8.65
CA ALA A 31 -1.19 -4.93 -7.37
C ALA A 31 -2.68 -5.29 -7.38
N GLU A 32 -3.41 -4.93 -8.44
CA GLU A 32 -4.83 -5.26 -8.59
C GLU A 32 -5.06 -6.77 -8.70
N ALA A 33 -4.24 -7.48 -9.50
CA ALA A 33 -4.33 -8.93 -9.63
C ALA A 33 -4.06 -9.64 -8.30
N LEU A 34 -3.04 -9.19 -7.57
CA LEU A 34 -2.67 -9.74 -6.27
C LEU A 34 -3.75 -9.47 -5.20
N ALA A 35 -4.30 -8.24 -5.17
CA ALA A 35 -5.39 -7.90 -4.26
C ALA A 35 -6.63 -8.77 -4.54
N ARG A 36 -6.96 -9.01 -5.81
CA ARG A 36 -8.09 -9.87 -6.21
C ARG A 36 -7.87 -11.33 -5.81
N ASP A 37 -6.67 -11.86 -6.05
CA ASP A 37 -6.31 -13.22 -5.67
C ASP A 37 -6.39 -13.41 -4.15
N PHE A 38 -5.91 -12.44 -3.36
CA PHE A 38 -6.03 -12.50 -1.91
C PHE A 38 -7.46 -12.32 -1.41
N ALA A 39 -8.25 -11.41 -2.00
CA ALA A 39 -9.66 -11.24 -1.67
C ALA A 39 -10.49 -12.51 -1.97
N ALA A 40 -10.10 -13.29 -2.98
CA ALA A 40 -10.77 -14.56 -3.29
C ALA A 40 -10.49 -15.68 -2.27
N ARG A 41 -9.45 -15.54 -1.43
CA ARG A 41 -8.99 -16.60 -0.51
C ARG A 41 -9.65 -16.60 0.86
N GLY A 42 -10.40 -15.56 1.26
CA GLY A 42 -10.99 -15.53 2.61
C GLY A 42 -12.09 -14.50 2.82
N HIS A 43 -13.05 -14.83 3.69
CA HIS A 43 -14.32 -14.11 3.86
C HIS A 43 -14.29 -12.97 4.90
N LYS A 44 -13.12 -12.65 5.45
CA LYS A 44 -12.97 -11.79 6.63
C LYS A 44 -11.86 -10.73 6.51
N GLN A 45 -11.11 -10.77 5.42
CA GLN A 45 -9.99 -9.85 5.19
C GLN A 45 -10.24 -9.09 3.89
N SER A 46 -10.08 -7.78 3.94
CA SER A 46 -10.18 -6.93 2.76
C SER A 46 -8.79 -6.66 2.21
N TYR A 47 -8.61 -6.85 0.91
CA TYR A 47 -7.37 -6.56 0.20
C TYR A 47 -7.64 -5.54 -0.91
N TRP A 48 -6.78 -4.52 -1.01
CA TRP A 48 -6.90 -3.53 -2.08
C TRP A 48 -5.54 -3.03 -2.54
N ALA A 49 -5.48 -2.60 -3.80
CA ALA A 49 -4.32 -1.95 -4.37
C ALA A 49 -4.40 -0.44 -4.14
N GLN A 50 -3.29 0.18 -3.74
CA GLN A 50 -3.17 1.62 -3.56
C GLN A 50 -1.88 2.14 -4.19
N PRO A 51 -1.88 3.34 -4.79
CA PRO A 51 -0.64 3.98 -5.18
C PRO A 51 0.21 4.31 -3.94
N THR A 52 1.44 3.82 -3.91
CA THR A 52 2.49 4.24 -2.99
C THR A 52 2.97 5.59 -3.46
N THR A 53 2.48 6.69 -2.88
CA THR A 53 3.03 8.03 -3.18
C THR A 53 4.51 8.03 -2.84
N PRO A 54 5.44 8.15 -3.82
CA PRO A 54 6.85 8.34 -3.53
C PRO A 54 7.02 9.76 -3.00
N GLY A 55 6.88 9.94 -1.68
CA GLY A 55 6.94 11.25 -1.04
C GLY A 55 6.23 11.37 0.31
N ALA A 56 5.45 10.36 0.72
CA ALA A 56 4.79 10.36 2.04
C ALA A 56 5.61 9.63 3.14
N ALA A 57 6.86 9.28 2.86
CA ALA A 57 7.79 8.68 3.83
C ALA A 57 8.87 9.69 4.27
N ASP A 58 8.43 10.89 4.64
CA ASP A 58 9.08 11.77 5.61
C ASP A 58 7.97 12.73 6.07
N PRO A 59 7.43 12.66 7.31
CA PRO A 59 6.71 13.81 7.82
C PRO A 59 7.72 14.96 7.82
N PRO A 60 7.44 16.12 7.18
CA PRO A 60 8.38 17.25 7.27
C PRO A 60 8.64 17.48 8.76
N PRO A 61 9.91 17.64 9.20
CA PRO A 61 10.18 17.91 10.61
C PRO A 61 9.33 19.11 10.98
N SER A 62 8.38 18.88 11.89
CA SER A 62 7.46 19.88 12.39
C SER A 62 8.28 21.12 12.72
N ARG A 63 8.12 22.19 11.93
CA ARG A 63 8.64 23.51 12.25
C ARG A 63 7.81 24.04 13.42
N SER A 64 8.06 23.52 14.60
CA SER A 64 7.46 23.98 15.85
C SER A 64 8.43 23.71 16.98
N ASP A 65 9.63 24.31 16.87
CA ASP A 65 10.42 24.68 18.05
C ASP A 65 11.38 25.84 17.68
N VAL A 66 10.82 27.05 17.59
CA VAL A 66 11.49 28.35 17.83
C VAL A 66 10.36 29.24 18.36
N PRO A 67 10.40 29.69 19.62
CA PRO A 67 11.36 30.72 20.06
C PRO A 67 12.38 30.29 21.12
#